data_AF-A0AAE0U0B2-F1
#
_entry.id   AF-A0AAE0U0B2-F1
#
_cell.length_a   1.000
_cell.length_b   1.000
_cell.length_c   1.000
_cell.angle_alpha   90.00
_cell.angle_beta   90.00
_cell.angle_gamma   90.00
#
_symmetry.space_group_name_H-M   'P 1'
#
loop_
_entity.id
_entity.type
_entity.pdbx_description
1 polymer ?
#
loop_
_entity_poly.entity_id
_entity_poly.type
_entity_poly.pdbx_seq_one_letter_code
_entity_poly.pdbx_strand_id
1 'polypeptide(L)'
;MASHSERSSSSSLGLPSEGPSLPNMEPSTPMASSPVLPSSDGHGAMLDSTVSLDSLRPSSTAEPSSSPPMPSSPIIPPSSPIEPPSPAFRQERQPSQRILVLGVTGNQGRGCLRALLSSKHREEYTIGVLVRDAQSASAAALSQALAPSQESPLSETLSSLGVNLLTGDYSSTPTLFSAFSTFAPTTIFFPPILSEDFQRDLVWSQNVVSAARNCGSVDKLIVSTALGVDRRAEFPGWGKNGEWHPMSSYWNTKAKIEEMVKEAEFESWTVLRPAWFLHSLTQRMVGWSYLGWKDTDKVRTIRTKWKRGTKVAWVDAEDVGVVAASIIDDERTESGRKKWRNKGVDLAVEAITVGELAERMGKVLGEEVRVRYADEPSTWDADEEPDWETGRTVSDMYPVAISQRWANEFDSSYGVDGTKELGLLDKLVTVDEFLERNRELI
;
A
#
# COMPACT_ATOMS: atom_id res chain seq x y z
N MET A 1 53.00 49.54 -0.63
CA MET A 1 53.45 50.04 -1.95
C MET A 1 52.70 49.20 -2.98
N ALA A 2 51.68 49.73 -3.65
CA ALA A 2 51.74 50.71 -4.76
C ALA A 2 52.07 50.00 -6.10
N SER A 3 51.37 50.23 -7.23
CA SER A 3 50.16 51.06 -7.46
C SER A 3 49.65 50.92 -8.92
N HIS A 4 48.38 51.31 -9.16
CA HIS A 4 47.81 51.74 -10.46
C HIS A 4 47.61 50.66 -11.57
N SER A 5 46.68 50.81 -12.53
CA SER A 5 45.62 51.84 -12.74
C SER A 5 44.34 51.24 -13.35
N GLU A 6 43.23 51.98 -13.28
CA GLU A 6 41.96 51.63 -13.91
C GLU A 6 41.98 51.75 -15.46
N ARG A 7 40.94 51.20 -16.10
CA ARG A 7 40.30 51.87 -17.25
C ARG A 7 38.81 51.56 -17.33
N SER A 8 38.00 52.61 -17.25
CA SER A 8 36.55 52.57 -17.49
C SER A 8 36.21 53.00 -18.91
N SER A 9 35.26 52.33 -19.55
CA SER A 9 34.58 52.85 -20.75
C SER A 9 33.17 52.29 -20.86
N SER A 10 32.18 53.18 -20.82
CA SER A 10 30.76 52.86 -20.98
C SER A 10 30.35 52.80 -22.46
N SER A 11 29.56 51.80 -22.86
CA SER A 11 28.86 51.78 -24.14
C SER A 11 27.51 51.08 -24.02
N SER A 12 26.45 51.85 -23.80
CA SER A 12 25.06 51.37 -23.88
C SER A 12 24.67 51.21 -25.34
N LEU A 13 24.10 50.07 -25.75
CA LEU A 13 23.25 49.90 -26.95
C LEU A 13 22.68 48.47 -27.06
N GLY A 14 21.51 48.34 -27.68
CA GLY A 14 21.03 47.08 -28.27
C GLY A 14 20.29 46.10 -27.34
N LEU A 15 18.97 46.24 -27.23
CA LEU A 15 18.07 45.10 -27.02
C LEU A 15 17.80 44.44 -28.39
N PRO A 16 18.05 43.14 -28.58
CA PRO A 16 17.46 42.38 -29.68
C PRO A 16 16.02 41.99 -29.32
N SER A 17 15.09 42.28 -30.22
CA SER A 17 13.74 41.69 -30.20
C SER A 17 13.75 40.28 -30.82
N GLU A 18 12.62 39.58 -30.71
CA GLU A 18 12.33 38.30 -31.40
C GLU A 18 13.14 37.08 -30.92
N GLY A 19 12.65 36.46 -29.85
CA GLY A 19 12.90 35.02 -29.62
C GLY A 19 12.03 34.18 -30.56
N PRO A 20 12.52 33.04 -31.07
CA PRO A 20 11.76 32.22 -32.03
C PRO A 20 10.54 31.56 -31.36
N SER A 21 9.39 31.67 -32.00
CA SER A 21 8.14 31.07 -31.54
C SER A 21 8.22 29.54 -31.48
N LEU A 22 7.86 28.97 -30.33
CA LEU A 22 7.61 27.53 -30.22
C LEU A 22 6.40 27.14 -31.09
N PRO A 23 6.47 26.08 -31.90
CA PRO A 23 5.30 25.56 -32.60
C PRO A 23 4.35 24.88 -31.61
N ASN A 24 3.05 25.17 -31.72
CA ASN A 24 2.02 24.41 -31.00
C ASN A 24 2.06 22.94 -31.46
N MET A 25 2.35 22.02 -30.55
CA MET A 25 2.01 20.62 -30.74
C MET A 25 0.63 20.34 -30.15
N GLU A 26 -0.32 19.98 -31.01
CA GLU A 26 -1.60 19.41 -30.58
C GLU A 26 -1.37 18.01 -29.98
N PRO A 27 -2.16 17.59 -28.98
CA PRO A 27 -1.98 16.30 -28.32
C PRO A 27 -2.25 15.14 -29.29
N SER A 28 -1.25 14.30 -29.50
CA SER A 28 -1.31 13.17 -30.44
C SER A 28 -2.25 12.06 -29.94
N THR A 29 -3.19 11.65 -30.80
CA THR A 29 -4.17 10.57 -30.51
C THR A 29 -3.47 9.23 -30.22
N PRO A 30 -3.90 8.46 -29.21
CA PRO A 30 -3.27 7.17 -28.88
C PRO A 30 -3.48 6.11 -29.96
N MET A 31 -2.45 5.27 -30.16
CA MET A 31 -2.42 4.23 -31.19
C MET A 31 -3.02 2.88 -30.72
N ALA A 32 -4.01 2.41 -31.50
CA ALA A 32 -4.28 1.01 -31.82
C ALA A 32 -4.43 -0.03 -30.69
N SER A 33 -5.68 -0.21 -30.21
CA SER A 33 -6.17 -1.52 -29.77
C SER A 33 -6.59 -2.37 -30.98
N SER A 34 -6.60 -3.71 -30.86
CA SER A 34 -7.11 -4.63 -31.88
C SER A 34 -7.43 -6.01 -31.27
N PRO A 35 -8.34 -6.83 -31.85
CA PRO A 35 -9.51 -6.50 -32.67
C PRO A 35 -10.82 -7.08 -32.08
N VAL A 36 -11.98 -6.60 -32.54
CA VAL A 36 -13.31 -7.13 -32.16
C VAL A 36 -13.86 -8.02 -33.28
N LEU A 37 -14.47 -9.16 -32.92
CA LEU A 37 -15.23 -10.02 -33.83
C LEU A 37 -16.73 -9.64 -33.85
N PRO A 38 -17.44 -9.80 -34.98
CA PRO A 38 -18.80 -9.30 -35.14
C PRO A 38 -19.88 -10.20 -34.54
N SER A 39 -20.94 -9.59 -34.01
CA SER A 39 -22.22 -10.22 -33.68
C SER A 39 -23.36 -9.59 -34.50
N SER A 40 -24.28 -10.41 -34.99
CA SER A 40 -25.29 -10.05 -36.00
C SER A 40 -26.53 -9.31 -35.47
N ASP A 41 -27.31 -8.75 -36.40
CA ASP A 41 -28.53 -7.97 -36.17
C ASP A 41 -29.65 -8.68 -35.41
N GLY A 42 -30.53 -7.88 -34.78
CA GLY A 42 -31.74 -8.34 -34.12
C GLY A 42 -32.67 -7.20 -33.68
N HIS A 43 -33.48 -6.65 -34.60
CA HIS A 43 -34.49 -5.63 -34.27
C HIS A 43 -35.63 -6.20 -33.39
N GLY A 44 -36.04 -5.45 -32.36
CA GLY A 44 -37.22 -5.72 -31.53
C GLY A 44 -37.84 -4.42 -31.01
N ALA A 45 -39.16 -4.24 -31.18
CA ALA A 45 -39.85 -2.95 -31.08
C ALA A 45 -40.08 -2.43 -29.63
N MET A 46 -40.47 -1.15 -29.58
CA MET A 46 -40.97 -0.42 -28.40
C MET A 46 -42.07 -1.16 -27.61
N LEU A 47 -42.25 -0.78 -26.34
CA LEU A 47 -43.51 -0.14 -25.91
C LEU A 47 -43.32 0.70 -24.64
N ASP A 48 -44.15 1.72 -24.48
CA ASP A 48 -44.20 2.67 -23.35
C ASP A 48 -45.50 2.46 -22.56
N SER A 49 -45.51 2.68 -21.24
CA SER A 49 -46.74 2.80 -20.43
C SER A 49 -46.47 3.30 -19.00
N THR A 50 -46.84 4.55 -18.75
CA THR A 50 -47.04 5.12 -17.40
C THR A 50 -48.49 4.94 -16.93
N VAL A 51 -48.74 4.60 -15.65
CA VAL A 51 -50.01 4.89 -14.94
C VAL A 51 -49.73 5.18 -13.44
N SER A 52 -50.51 6.10 -12.87
CA SER A 52 -50.37 6.78 -11.57
C SER A 52 -50.67 5.98 -10.29
N LEU A 53 -50.29 6.57 -9.14
CA LEU A 53 -50.88 6.31 -7.81
C LEU A 53 -52.21 7.07 -7.64
N ASP A 54 -53.20 6.45 -6.97
CA ASP A 54 -54.18 7.03 -6.02
C ASP A 54 -55.17 5.91 -5.56
N SER A 55 -55.86 5.91 -4.41
CA SER A 55 -55.80 6.75 -3.18
C SER A 55 -56.57 6.05 -2.01
N LEU A 56 -56.88 6.81 -0.94
CA LEU A 56 -57.92 6.61 0.10
C LEU A 56 -57.62 5.84 1.43
N ARG A 57 -58.16 6.41 2.53
CA ARG A 57 -58.19 5.94 3.93
C ARG A 57 -59.40 6.57 4.65
N PRO A 58 -60.07 5.90 5.62
CA PRO A 58 -60.28 6.41 7.00
C PRO A 58 -60.27 5.22 8.02
N SER A 59 -60.83 5.14 9.24
CA SER A 59 -61.37 5.98 10.36
C SER A 59 -61.29 5.07 11.62
N SER A 60 -60.79 5.42 12.81
CA SER A 60 -61.07 6.47 13.84
C SER A 60 -62.15 6.12 14.91
N THR A 61 -61.75 6.17 16.20
CA THR A 61 -62.56 6.39 17.46
C THR A 61 -63.62 5.35 17.89
N ALA A 62 -63.97 5.10 19.19
CA ALA A 62 -63.43 5.47 20.52
C ALA A 62 -64.00 4.53 21.66
N GLU A 63 -63.73 4.82 22.95
CA GLU A 63 -64.00 4.03 24.20
C GLU A 63 -65.35 4.38 24.91
N PRO A 64 -65.62 4.16 26.24
CA PRO A 64 -65.30 3.08 27.22
C PRO A 64 -66.55 2.58 28.04
N SER A 65 -66.41 1.68 29.04
CA SER A 65 -67.46 1.36 30.06
C SER A 65 -66.92 0.72 31.38
N SER A 66 -67.75 0.54 32.43
CA SER A 66 -67.34 0.35 33.85
C SER A 66 -67.95 -0.86 34.61
N SER A 67 -67.33 -1.25 35.75
CA SER A 67 -67.70 -2.36 36.69
C SER A 67 -68.70 -1.91 37.80
N PRO A 68 -69.22 -2.74 38.78
CA PRO A 68 -68.54 -3.72 39.67
C PRO A 68 -69.44 -4.97 40.07
N PRO A 69 -69.41 -5.60 41.28
CA PRO A 69 -68.32 -6.35 41.99
C PRO A 69 -68.69 -7.78 42.54
N MET A 70 -67.65 -8.63 42.75
CA MET A 70 -67.53 -9.71 43.80
C MET A 70 -68.47 -10.95 43.74
N PRO A 71 -68.08 -12.17 44.22
CA PRO A 71 -67.43 -12.48 45.52
C PRO A 71 -66.15 -13.35 45.50
N SER A 72 -65.63 -13.64 46.70
CA SER A 72 -64.30 -14.18 46.99
C SER A 72 -64.16 -15.71 46.95
N SER A 73 -62.92 -16.19 46.77
CA SER A 73 -62.47 -17.59 46.92
C SER A 73 -61.02 -17.63 47.47
N PRO A 74 -60.52 -18.77 47.98
CA PRO A 74 -59.62 -18.77 49.14
C PRO A 74 -58.16 -18.38 48.87
N ILE A 75 -57.52 -17.89 49.94
CA ILE A 75 -56.12 -17.47 49.98
C ILE A 75 -55.19 -18.69 49.88
N ILE A 76 -54.36 -18.72 48.83
CA ILE A 76 -53.18 -19.59 48.74
C ILE A 76 -51.99 -18.76 49.25
N PRO A 77 -51.13 -19.29 50.14
CA PRO A 77 -49.93 -18.57 50.57
C PRO A 77 -49.01 -18.32 49.37
N PRO A 78 -48.36 -17.14 49.28
CA PRO A 78 -47.51 -16.84 48.14
C PRO A 78 -46.30 -17.79 48.10
N SER A 79 -46.16 -18.50 46.99
CA SER A 79 -44.90 -19.14 46.60
C SER A 79 -43.75 -18.12 46.67
N SER A 80 -42.55 -18.59 47.00
CA SER A 80 -41.34 -17.76 47.06
C SER A 80 -41.23 -16.83 45.85
N PRO A 81 -40.75 -15.57 46.03
CA PRO A 81 -40.58 -14.66 44.91
C PRO A 81 -39.75 -15.33 43.82
N ILE A 82 -40.24 -15.30 42.58
CA ILE A 82 -39.46 -15.71 41.43
C ILE A 82 -38.29 -14.73 41.36
N GLU A 83 -37.12 -15.21 41.73
CA GLU A 83 -35.87 -14.47 41.61
C GLU A 83 -35.75 -14.02 40.15
N PRO A 84 -35.57 -12.71 39.87
CA PRO A 84 -35.38 -12.26 38.50
C PRO A 84 -34.19 -13.03 37.94
N PRO A 85 -34.25 -13.55 36.70
CA PRO A 85 -33.19 -14.40 36.17
C PRO A 85 -31.87 -13.67 36.33
N SER A 86 -30.98 -14.22 37.18
CA SER A 86 -29.68 -13.61 37.49
C SER A 86 -29.06 -13.14 36.20
N PRO A 87 -28.59 -11.88 36.11
CA PRO A 87 -28.21 -11.28 34.85
C PRO A 87 -27.22 -12.20 34.18
N ALA A 88 -27.69 -12.90 33.14
CA ALA A 88 -26.88 -13.89 32.46
C ALA A 88 -25.61 -13.17 32.07
N PHE A 89 -24.45 -13.77 32.39
CA PHE A 89 -23.14 -13.17 32.12
C PHE A 89 -22.98 -13.11 30.59
N ARG A 90 -23.61 -12.09 30.00
CA ARG A 90 -23.30 -11.55 28.69
C ARG A 90 -21.88 -11.12 28.87
N GLN A 91 -20.96 -12.00 28.47
CA GLN A 91 -19.59 -11.63 28.22
C GLN A 91 -19.67 -10.32 27.45
N GLU A 92 -19.14 -9.26 28.04
CA GLU A 92 -18.89 -8.03 27.31
C GLU A 92 -17.99 -8.48 26.16
N ARG A 93 -18.56 -8.53 24.95
CA ARG A 93 -17.76 -8.79 23.76
C ARG A 93 -16.76 -7.66 23.75
N GLN A 94 -15.49 -7.97 24.02
CA GLN A 94 -14.37 -7.07 23.83
C GLN A 94 -14.60 -6.36 22.50
N PRO A 95 -14.66 -5.01 22.47
CA PRO A 95 -15.20 -4.28 21.33
C PRO A 95 -14.45 -4.72 20.06
N SER A 96 -15.16 -5.41 19.17
CA SER A 96 -14.56 -6.16 18.07
C SER A 96 -13.71 -5.22 17.23
N GLN A 97 -12.41 -5.50 17.10
CA GLN A 97 -11.46 -4.57 16.51
C GLN A 97 -11.91 -4.23 15.08
N ARG A 98 -12.11 -2.93 14.83
CA ARG A 98 -12.61 -2.41 13.55
C ARG A 98 -11.41 -2.04 12.70
N ILE A 99 -10.94 -3.01 11.92
CA ILE A 99 -9.66 -2.95 11.21
C ILE A 99 -9.92 -2.47 9.80
N LEU A 100 -9.33 -1.33 9.42
CA LEU A 100 -9.40 -0.79 8.06
C LEU A 100 -8.07 -1.00 7.32
N VAL A 101 -8.12 -1.81 6.27
CA VAL A 101 -6.97 -2.07 5.38
C VAL A 101 -7.02 -1.13 4.17
N LEU A 102 -6.02 -0.28 4.04
CA LEU A 102 -5.81 0.58 2.88
C LEU A 102 -4.92 -0.10 1.84
N GLY A 103 -5.02 0.32 0.58
CA GLY A 103 -4.22 -0.22 -0.52
C GLY A 103 -4.42 -1.72 -0.78
N VAL A 104 -5.61 -2.26 -0.46
CA VAL A 104 -5.90 -3.71 -0.46
C VAL A 104 -5.72 -4.41 -1.82
N THR A 105 -5.83 -3.67 -2.92
CA THR A 105 -5.60 -4.18 -4.29
C THR A 105 -4.11 -4.29 -4.66
N GLY A 106 -3.22 -3.73 -3.83
CA GLY A 106 -1.77 -3.92 -3.92
C GLY A 106 -1.27 -5.01 -2.97
N ASN A 107 -0.09 -5.55 -3.24
CA ASN A 107 0.45 -6.76 -2.60
C ASN A 107 0.48 -6.67 -1.06
N GLN A 108 0.91 -5.54 -0.48
CA GLN A 108 0.93 -5.33 0.98
C GLN A 108 -0.46 -5.38 1.62
N GLY A 109 -1.43 -4.67 1.05
CA GLY A 109 -2.80 -4.63 1.57
C GLY A 109 -3.52 -5.98 1.38
N ARG A 110 -3.27 -6.67 0.25
CA ARG A 110 -3.78 -8.03 0.00
C ARG A 110 -3.23 -9.03 1.02
N GLY A 111 -1.93 -9.00 1.29
CA GLY A 111 -1.30 -9.85 2.31
C GLY A 111 -1.90 -9.62 3.71
N CYS A 112 -2.14 -8.36 4.07
CA CYS A 112 -2.80 -8.00 5.34
C CYS A 112 -4.22 -8.55 5.43
N LEU A 113 -5.04 -8.35 4.40
CA LEU A 113 -6.40 -8.91 4.34
C LEU A 113 -6.40 -10.44 4.47
N ARG A 114 -5.53 -11.14 3.72
CA ARG A 114 -5.44 -12.61 3.77
C ARG A 114 -5.01 -13.10 5.17
N ALA A 115 -4.00 -12.48 5.78
CA ALA A 115 -3.55 -12.84 7.13
C ALA A 115 -4.61 -12.56 8.22
N LEU A 116 -5.40 -11.48 8.09
CA LEU A 116 -6.52 -11.21 9.00
C LEU A 116 -7.68 -12.19 8.81
N LEU A 117 -7.99 -12.58 7.56
CA LEU A 117 -8.98 -13.62 7.25
C LEU A 117 -8.57 -15.00 7.79
N SER A 118 -7.27 -15.31 7.78
CA SER A 118 -6.71 -16.56 8.30
C SER A 118 -6.33 -16.54 9.80
N SER A 119 -6.57 -15.44 10.53
CA SER A 119 -6.26 -15.40 11.96
C SER A 119 -7.19 -16.32 12.77
N LYS A 120 -6.62 -17.02 13.75
CA LYS A 120 -7.36 -17.79 14.77
C LYS A 120 -8.32 -16.93 15.63
N HIS A 121 -8.25 -15.60 15.50
CA HIS A 121 -9.12 -14.64 16.17
C HIS A 121 -10.03 -13.88 15.18
N ARG A 122 -10.25 -14.41 13.97
CA ARG A 122 -11.11 -13.82 12.91
C ARG A 122 -12.49 -13.36 13.41
N GLU A 123 -13.08 -14.04 14.39
CA GLU A 123 -14.37 -13.70 14.99
C GLU A 123 -14.33 -12.45 15.89
N GLU A 124 -13.16 -12.03 16.35
CA GLU A 124 -12.95 -10.78 17.10
C GLU A 124 -12.82 -9.56 16.17
N TYR A 125 -12.72 -9.77 14.85
CA TYR A 125 -12.43 -8.74 13.85
C TYR A 125 -13.66 -8.32 13.04
N THR A 126 -13.95 -7.02 13.04
CA THR A 126 -14.71 -6.40 11.95
C THR A 126 -13.71 -5.85 10.92
N ILE A 127 -13.57 -6.51 9.78
CA ILE A 127 -12.63 -6.10 8.73
C ILE A 127 -13.34 -5.18 7.73
N GLY A 128 -12.71 -4.07 7.39
CA GLY A 128 -13.08 -3.17 6.31
C GLY A 128 -11.90 -2.92 5.38
N VAL A 129 -12.17 -2.67 4.10
CA VAL A 129 -11.14 -2.43 3.09
C VAL A 129 -11.49 -1.21 2.25
N LEU A 130 -10.50 -0.34 1.99
CA LEU A 130 -10.69 0.85 1.17
C LEU A 130 -10.16 0.64 -0.25
N VAL A 131 -11.03 0.86 -1.24
CA VAL A 131 -10.65 0.93 -2.65
C VAL A 131 -11.05 2.28 -3.26
N ARG A 132 -10.31 2.75 -4.26
CA ARG A 132 -10.74 3.90 -5.07
C ARG A 132 -11.89 3.53 -6.02
N ASP A 133 -11.78 2.36 -6.62
CA ASP A 133 -12.68 1.85 -7.65
C ASP A 133 -12.78 0.32 -7.55
N ALA A 134 -13.99 -0.16 -7.25
CA ALA A 134 -14.32 -1.58 -7.09
C ALA A 134 -14.53 -2.33 -8.42
N GLN A 135 -14.58 -1.62 -9.55
CA GLN A 135 -14.69 -2.19 -10.91
C GLN A 135 -13.33 -2.22 -11.64
N SER A 136 -12.29 -1.61 -11.07
CA SER A 136 -10.94 -1.59 -11.63
C SER A 136 -10.35 -2.99 -11.84
N ALA A 137 -9.45 -3.14 -12.82
CA ALA A 137 -8.74 -4.40 -13.06
C ALA A 137 -7.99 -4.92 -11.81
N SER A 138 -7.49 -4.04 -10.95
CA SER A 138 -6.86 -4.41 -9.68
C SER A 138 -7.87 -4.88 -8.62
N ALA A 139 -9.12 -4.40 -8.66
CA ALA A 139 -10.22 -4.91 -7.83
C ALA A 139 -10.70 -6.29 -8.31
N ALA A 140 -10.78 -6.51 -9.63
CA ALA A 140 -11.04 -7.82 -10.22
C ALA A 140 -9.93 -8.83 -9.87
N ALA A 141 -8.66 -8.44 -9.99
CA ALA A 141 -7.52 -9.28 -9.60
C ALA A 141 -7.50 -9.61 -8.09
N LEU A 142 -7.94 -8.68 -7.23
CA LEU A 142 -8.14 -8.97 -5.80
C LEU A 142 -9.28 -9.98 -5.58
N SER A 143 -10.41 -9.84 -6.29
CA SER A 143 -11.52 -10.80 -6.21
C SER A 143 -11.04 -12.21 -6.59
N GLN A 144 -10.37 -12.36 -7.73
CA GLN A 144 -9.82 -13.62 -8.21
C GLN A 144 -8.76 -14.21 -7.26
N ALA A 145 -7.96 -13.37 -6.58
CA ALA A 145 -6.97 -13.83 -5.59
C ALA A 145 -7.60 -14.27 -4.25
N LEU A 146 -8.82 -13.84 -3.94
CA LEU A 146 -9.58 -14.22 -2.75
C LEU A 146 -10.50 -15.44 -3.00
N ALA A 147 -11.09 -15.55 -4.19
CA ALA A 147 -11.95 -16.66 -4.59
C ALA A 147 -11.57 -17.23 -5.98
N PRO A 148 -10.42 -17.95 -6.12
CA PRO A 148 -9.92 -18.39 -7.43
C PRO A 148 -10.85 -19.31 -8.25
N SER A 149 -11.89 -19.87 -7.63
CA SER A 149 -12.87 -20.76 -8.25
C SER A 149 -14.20 -20.07 -8.61
N GLN A 150 -14.31 -18.75 -8.42
CA GLN A 150 -15.54 -17.98 -8.66
C GLN A 150 -15.23 -16.62 -9.30
N GLU A 151 -15.60 -16.44 -10.56
CA GLU A 151 -15.66 -15.10 -11.16
C GLU A 151 -16.84 -14.35 -10.54
N SER A 152 -16.56 -13.39 -9.67
CA SER A 152 -17.58 -12.60 -8.97
C SER A 152 -17.09 -11.17 -8.70
N PRO A 153 -17.98 -10.15 -8.72
CA PRO A 153 -17.63 -8.78 -8.35
C PRO A 153 -16.98 -8.71 -6.97
N LEU A 154 -16.01 -7.80 -6.79
CA LEU A 154 -15.28 -7.68 -5.51
C LEU A 154 -16.23 -7.45 -4.31
N SER A 155 -17.35 -6.77 -4.52
CA SER A 155 -18.40 -6.58 -3.50
C SER A 155 -19.02 -7.89 -3.01
N GLU A 156 -19.21 -8.87 -3.89
CA GLU A 156 -19.81 -10.16 -3.55
C GLU A 156 -18.80 -11.07 -2.86
N THR A 157 -17.57 -11.13 -3.39
CA THR A 157 -16.44 -11.87 -2.81
C THR A 157 -16.07 -11.37 -1.41
N LEU A 158 -16.11 -10.05 -1.17
CA LEU A 158 -15.86 -9.51 0.18
C LEU A 158 -17.05 -9.74 1.12
N SER A 159 -18.28 -9.64 0.61
CA SER A 159 -19.50 -9.91 1.39
C SER A 159 -19.55 -11.36 1.90
N SER A 160 -19.24 -12.35 1.05
CA SER A 160 -19.20 -13.76 1.45
C SER A 160 -18.09 -14.08 2.46
N LEU A 161 -17.00 -13.30 2.47
CA LEU A 161 -15.92 -13.36 3.46
C LEU A 161 -16.19 -12.53 4.73
N GLY A 162 -17.34 -11.84 4.82
CA GLY A 162 -17.70 -10.98 5.95
C GLY A 162 -16.81 -9.74 6.08
N VAL A 163 -16.41 -9.15 4.95
CA VAL A 163 -15.52 -7.99 4.85
C VAL A 163 -16.28 -6.79 4.28
N ASN A 164 -16.12 -5.62 4.90
CA ASN A 164 -16.82 -4.39 4.52
C ASN A 164 -16.06 -3.67 3.40
N LEU A 165 -16.66 -3.58 2.20
CA LEU A 165 -16.10 -2.79 1.10
C LEU A 165 -16.44 -1.30 1.27
N LEU A 166 -15.42 -0.45 1.21
CA LEU A 166 -15.55 1.01 1.30
C LEU A 166 -14.89 1.69 0.09
N THR A 167 -15.50 2.76 -0.40
CA THR A 167 -14.96 3.55 -1.52
C THR A 167 -14.33 4.85 -1.01
N GLY A 168 -13.09 5.13 -1.42
CA GLY A 168 -12.42 6.40 -1.13
C GLY A 168 -11.10 6.59 -1.88
N ASP A 169 -10.77 7.85 -2.17
CA ASP A 169 -9.57 8.25 -2.91
C ASP A 169 -8.69 9.16 -2.04
N TYR A 170 -7.38 8.92 -2.00
CA TYR A 170 -6.43 9.70 -1.19
C TYR A 170 -6.31 11.17 -1.64
N SER A 171 -6.70 11.50 -2.87
CA SER A 171 -6.84 12.89 -3.36
C SER A 171 -8.11 13.59 -2.86
N SER A 172 -9.13 12.84 -2.42
CA SER A 172 -10.47 13.35 -2.14
C SER A 172 -10.84 13.15 -0.67
N THR A 173 -10.39 14.09 0.16
CA THR A 173 -10.64 14.17 1.61
C THR A 173 -12.11 13.94 2.01
N PRO A 174 -13.14 14.43 1.29
CA PRO A 174 -14.54 14.12 1.60
C PRO A 174 -14.89 12.63 1.49
N THR A 175 -14.31 11.91 0.52
CA THR A 175 -14.54 10.46 0.38
C THR A 175 -13.87 9.67 1.51
N LEU A 176 -12.68 10.10 1.95
CA LEU A 176 -12.02 9.51 3.11
C LEU A 176 -12.81 9.74 4.39
N PHE A 177 -13.24 10.98 4.68
CA PHE A 177 -14.09 11.25 5.84
C PHE A 177 -15.39 10.44 5.81
N SER A 178 -16.01 10.28 4.63
CA SER A 178 -17.21 9.45 4.48
C SER A 178 -16.94 7.97 4.79
N ALA A 179 -15.93 7.36 4.18
CA ALA A 179 -15.57 5.97 4.41
C ALA A 179 -15.17 5.69 5.87
N PHE A 180 -14.38 6.58 6.46
CA PHE A 180 -13.93 6.47 7.84
C PHE A 180 -15.09 6.64 8.82
N SER A 181 -15.94 7.64 8.65
CA SER A 181 -17.11 7.87 9.53
C SER A 181 -18.15 6.76 9.42
N THR A 182 -18.34 6.19 8.21
CA THR A 182 -19.24 5.05 7.98
C THR A 182 -18.73 3.79 8.66
N PHE A 183 -17.41 3.57 8.67
CA PHE A 183 -16.83 2.34 9.20
C PHE A 183 -16.37 2.43 10.66
N ALA A 184 -16.08 3.62 11.19
CA ALA A 184 -15.52 3.87 12.52
C ALA A 184 -14.37 2.89 12.88
N PRO A 185 -13.23 2.91 12.16
CA PRO A 185 -12.10 2.03 12.44
C PRO A 185 -11.45 2.37 13.78
N THR A 186 -11.06 1.33 14.53
CA THR A 186 -10.20 1.41 15.73
C THR A 186 -8.72 1.21 15.36
N THR A 187 -8.44 0.62 14.20
CA THR A 187 -7.08 0.29 13.77
C THR A 187 -6.95 0.35 12.27
N ILE A 188 -5.87 0.95 11.78
CA ILE A 188 -5.60 1.13 10.35
C ILE A 188 -4.28 0.48 9.98
N PHE A 189 -4.25 -0.26 8.86
CA PHE A 189 -3.02 -0.54 8.12
C PHE A 189 -2.99 0.31 6.85
N PHE A 190 -1.99 1.20 6.75
CA PHE A 190 -1.80 2.12 5.64
C PHE A 190 -0.45 1.87 4.94
N PRO A 191 -0.43 1.17 3.80
CA PRO A 191 0.64 1.25 2.82
C PRO A 191 0.43 2.49 1.93
N PRO A 192 1.25 3.56 2.06
CA PRO A 192 1.17 4.73 1.20
C PRO A 192 1.61 4.37 -0.21
N ILE A 193 0.92 4.92 -1.21
CA ILE A 193 1.36 4.84 -2.60
C ILE A 193 2.73 5.53 -2.72
N LEU A 194 3.58 4.97 -3.58
CA LEU A 194 4.75 5.66 -4.12
C LEU A 194 4.39 6.09 -5.55
N SER A 195 4.50 7.39 -5.85
CA SER A 195 4.35 7.91 -7.20
C SER A 195 5.57 8.71 -7.63
N GLU A 196 5.60 9.12 -8.89
CA GLU A 196 6.65 9.99 -9.44
C GLU A 196 6.55 11.43 -8.91
N ASP A 197 5.49 11.75 -8.18
CA ASP A 197 5.23 13.05 -7.55
C ASP A 197 5.28 12.91 -6.03
N PHE A 198 6.48 13.11 -5.48
CA PHE A 198 6.75 13.03 -4.05
C PHE A 198 5.94 14.03 -3.19
N GLN A 199 5.38 15.11 -3.78
CA GLN A 199 4.52 16.06 -3.06
C GLN A 199 3.08 15.54 -3.01
N ARG A 200 2.58 14.94 -4.08
CA ARG A 200 1.30 14.23 -4.12
C ARG A 200 1.25 13.07 -3.12
N ASP A 201 2.33 12.30 -3.00
CA ASP A 201 2.45 11.23 -1.99
C ASP A 201 2.29 11.78 -0.55
N LEU A 202 2.82 12.98 -0.27
CA LEU A 202 2.67 13.67 1.01
C LEU A 202 1.25 14.18 1.23
N VAL A 203 0.62 14.80 0.22
CA VAL A 203 -0.78 15.26 0.28
C VAL A 203 -1.73 14.08 0.53
N TRP A 204 -1.54 12.97 -0.19
CA TRP A 204 -2.30 11.74 -0.02
C TRP A 204 -2.14 11.13 1.37
N SER A 205 -0.91 11.09 1.89
CA SER A 205 -0.62 10.60 3.25
C SER A 205 -1.24 11.50 4.32
N GLN A 206 -1.13 12.83 4.17
CA GLN A 206 -1.75 13.80 5.06
C GLN A 206 -3.28 13.69 5.06
N ASN A 207 -3.90 13.47 3.89
CA ASN A 207 -5.35 13.28 3.78
C ASN A 207 -5.81 12.03 4.54
N VAL A 208 -5.08 10.90 4.43
CA VAL A 208 -5.37 9.66 5.18
C VAL A 208 -5.18 9.85 6.69
N VAL A 209 -4.08 10.47 7.14
CA VAL A 209 -3.84 10.75 8.56
C VAL A 209 -4.89 11.72 9.13
N SER A 210 -5.30 12.73 8.36
CA SER A 210 -6.36 13.67 8.78
C SER A 210 -7.73 13.00 8.85
N ALA A 211 -8.04 12.08 7.93
CA ALA A 211 -9.25 11.27 8.00
C ALA A 211 -9.27 10.36 9.23
N ALA A 212 -8.13 9.74 9.57
CA ALA A 212 -7.96 8.95 10.78
C ALA A 212 -8.19 9.79 12.06
N ARG A 213 -7.51 10.93 12.20
CA ARG A 213 -7.65 11.83 13.36
C ARG A 213 -9.08 12.35 13.51
N ASN A 214 -9.69 12.86 12.44
CA ASN A 214 -11.02 13.47 12.50
C ASN A 214 -12.16 12.45 12.69
N CYS A 215 -11.91 11.17 12.43
CA CYS A 215 -12.86 10.09 12.73
C CYS A 215 -13.03 9.86 14.24
N GLY A 216 -12.02 10.22 15.06
CA GLY A 216 -12.06 10.15 16.53
C GLY A 216 -12.12 8.75 17.15
N SER A 217 -12.38 7.71 16.36
CA SER A 217 -12.42 6.30 16.79
C SER A 217 -11.11 5.55 16.56
N VAL A 218 -10.13 6.16 15.87
CA VAL A 218 -8.86 5.50 15.50
C VAL A 218 -7.88 5.60 16.65
N ASP A 219 -7.74 4.51 17.41
CA ASP A 219 -6.73 4.40 18.45
C ASP A 219 -5.33 4.10 17.87
N LYS A 220 -5.27 3.50 16.67
CA LYS A 220 -4.05 2.85 16.14
C LYS A 220 -3.81 3.03 14.64
N LEU A 221 -2.56 3.33 14.26
CA LEU A 221 -2.13 3.42 12.86
C LEU A 221 -0.79 2.68 12.62
N ILE A 222 -0.84 1.62 11.81
CA ILE A 222 0.33 0.91 11.28
C ILE A 222 0.62 1.45 9.87
N VAL A 223 1.77 2.08 9.65
CA VAL A 223 2.17 2.66 8.36
C VAL A 223 3.35 1.89 7.75
N SER A 224 3.37 1.70 6.43
CA SER A 224 4.51 1.10 5.72
C SER A 224 5.35 2.17 5.02
N THR A 225 6.68 2.12 5.15
CA THR A 225 7.60 3.12 4.57
C THR A 225 8.74 2.47 3.78
N ALA A 226 9.95 2.39 4.34
CA ALA A 226 11.13 1.75 3.73
C ALA A 226 12.25 1.54 4.78
N LEU A 227 13.09 0.52 4.59
CA LEU A 227 14.27 0.26 5.43
C LEU A 227 15.27 1.43 5.40
N GLY A 228 15.67 1.95 6.57
CA GLY A 228 16.68 3.00 6.71
C GLY A 228 16.18 4.45 6.69
N VAL A 229 14.87 4.69 6.67
CA VAL A 229 14.29 6.06 6.68
C VAL A 229 14.72 6.90 7.89
N ASP A 230 14.86 6.31 9.07
CA ASP A 230 15.40 6.95 10.27
C ASP A 230 16.93 7.04 10.26
N ARG A 231 17.61 6.03 9.71
CA ARG A 231 19.07 5.98 9.54
C ARG A 231 19.61 6.84 8.38
N ARG A 232 18.77 7.59 7.68
CA ARG A 232 19.15 8.39 6.49
C ARG A 232 20.29 9.38 6.70
N ALA A 233 20.51 9.86 7.94
CA ALA A 233 21.64 10.72 8.29
C ALA A 233 23.01 10.00 8.25
N GLU A 234 23.03 8.68 8.26
CA GLU A 234 24.22 7.84 8.11
C GLU A 234 24.60 7.61 6.63
N PHE A 235 23.74 7.96 5.68
CA PHE A 235 23.97 7.67 4.27
C PHE A 235 25.14 8.50 3.70
N PRO A 236 26.08 7.88 2.96
CA PRO A 236 27.13 8.60 2.26
C PRO A 236 26.58 9.73 1.37
N GLY A 237 27.14 10.93 1.51
CA GLY A 237 26.70 12.11 0.77
C GLY A 237 25.36 12.74 1.20
N TRP A 238 24.73 12.28 2.30
CA TRP A 238 23.46 12.86 2.78
C TRP A 238 23.56 14.36 3.08
N GLY A 239 24.65 14.79 3.72
CA GLY A 239 24.87 16.18 4.09
C GLY A 239 23.76 16.72 4.99
N LYS A 240 23.40 18.00 4.83
CA LYS A 240 22.23 18.57 5.48
C LYS A 240 20.98 18.20 4.67
N ASN A 241 19.95 17.67 5.33
CA ASN A 241 18.63 17.38 4.76
C ASN A 241 18.59 16.55 3.45
N GLY A 242 19.67 15.87 3.06
CA GLY A 242 19.75 15.19 1.76
C GLY A 242 20.06 16.13 0.58
N GLU A 243 20.51 17.36 0.81
CA GLU A 243 20.71 18.42 -0.22
C GLU A 243 21.49 17.97 -1.47
N TRP A 244 22.39 16.98 -1.34
CA TRP A 244 23.20 16.44 -2.44
C TRP A 244 22.99 14.94 -2.70
N HIS A 245 22.06 14.30 -1.99
CA HIS A 245 21.87 12.86 -2.05
C HIS A 245 20.89 12.49 -3.20
N PRO A 246 21.27 11.64 -4.16
CA PRO A 246 20.43 11.36 -5.34
C PRO A 246 19.02 10.80 -5.08
N MET A 247 18.78 10.18 -3.93
CA MET A 247 17.45 9.69 -3.50
C MET A 247 16.80 10.55 -2.41
N SER A 248 17.25 11.78 -2.19
CA SER A 248 16.82 12.63 -1.07
C SER A 248 15.31 12.85 -1.00
N SER A 249 14.66 13.16 -2.13
CA SER A 249 13.20 13.33 -2.20
C SER A 249 12.44 12.09 -1.72
N TYR A 250 12.87 10.89 -2.13
CA TYR A 250 12.28 9.62 -1.70
C TYR A 250 12.40 9.44 -0.17
N TRP A 251 13.62 9.56 0.36
CA TRP A 251 13.89 9.35 1.79
C TRP A 251 13.24 10.41 2.68
N ASN A 252 13.22 11.68 2.24
CA ASN A 252 12.55 12.77 2.94
C ASN A 252 11.02 12.64 2.90
N THR A 253 10.43 12.21 1.78
CA THR A 253 8.98 11.93 1.73
C THR A 253 8.60 10.77 2.66
N LYS A 254 9.34 9.65 2.66
CA LYS A 254 9.09 8.56 3.61
C LYS A 254 9.30 9.00 5.06
N ALA A 255 10.30 9.83 5.36
CA ALA A 255 10.52 10.39 6.69
C ALA A 255 9.39 11.34 7.14
N LYS A 256 8.92 12.24 6.28
CA LYS A 256 7.81 13.14 6.62
C LYS A 256 6.49 12.38 6.79
N ILE A 257 6.30 11.23 6.12
CA ILE A 257 5.18 10.31 6.39
C ILE A 257 5.32 9.65 7.77
N GLU A 258 6.53 9.20 8.17
CA GLU A 258 6.75 8.75 9.56
C GLU A 258 6.44 9.85 10.57
N GLU A 259 6.91 11.07 10.33
CA GLU A 259 6.66 12.23 11.20
C GLU A 259 5.16 12.54 11.30
N MET A 260 4.43 12.62 10.18
CA MET A 260 2.97 12.84 10.15
C MET A 260 2.21 11.84 11.03
N VAL A 261 2.61 10.56 11.03
CA VAL A 261 1.97 9.50 11.84
C VAL A 261 2.36 9.61 13.32
N LYS A 262 3.61 9.97 13.63
CA LYS A 262 4.10 10.18 15.01
C LYS A 262 3.47 11.43 15.65
N GLU A 263 3.29 12.48 14.86
CA GLU A 263 2.65 13.76 15.21
C GLU A 263 1.11 13.67 15.22
N ALA A 264 0.52 12.50 14.89
CA ALA A 264 -0.92 12.32 14.79
C ALA A 264 -1.65 12.04 16.13
N GLU A 265 -0.91 11.81 17.22
CA GLU A 265 -1.43 11.65 18.60
C GLU A 265 -2.39 10.46 18.80
N PHE A 266 -2.29 9.42 17.96
CA PHE A 266 -2.94 8.11 18.18
C PHE A 266 -2.42 7.43 19.47
N GLU A 267 -3.20 6.53 20.06
CA GLU A 267 -2.78 5.75 21.24
C GLU A 267 -1.53 4.91 20.92
N SER A 268 -1.50 4.25 19.76
CA SER A 268 -0.36 3.48 19.26
C SER A 268 -0.08 3.77 17.78
N TRP A 269 1.19 3.93 17.42
CA TRP A 269 1.63 3.86 16.03
C TRP A 269 2.76 2.83 15.86
N THR A 270 2.84 2.21 14.69
CA THR A 270 3.95 1.34 14.32
C THR A 270 4.37 1.62 12.88
N VAL A 271 5.66 1.80 12.64
CA VAL A 271 6.21 2.00 11.29
C VAL A 271 6.83 0.69 10.82
N LEU A 272 6.28 0.10 9.76
CA LEU A 272 6.92 -1.01 9.04
C LEU A 272 7.90 -0.45 8.02
N ARG A 273 9.09 -1.02 7.97
CA ARG A 273 10.21 -0.58 7.12
C ARG A 273 10.73 -1.74 6.26
N PRO A 274 10.01 -2.08 5.19
CA PRO A 274 10.42 -3.14 4.28
C PRO A 274 11.72 -2.82 3.56
N ALA A 275 12.53 -3.86 3.37
CA ALA A 275 13.69 -3.87 2.49
C ALA A 275 13.27 -3.99 1.00
N TRP A 276 14.15 -4.48 0.13
CA TRP A 276 13.85 -4.57 -1.30
C TRP A 276 12.78 -5.64 -1.58
N PHE A 277 11.74 -5.29 -2.34
CA PHE A 277 10.64 -6.21 -2.61
C PHE A 277 11.02 -7.29 -3.64
N LEU A 278 10.80 -8.55 -3.30
CA LEU A 278 10.95 -9.68 -4.23
C LEU A 278 10.02 -9.59 -5.45
N HIS A 279 8.90 -8.87 -5.32
CA HIS A 279 7.99 -8.50 -6.42
C HIS A 279 8.66 -7.69 -7.55
N SER A 280 9.86 -7.13 -7.35
CA SER A 280 10.71 -6.56 -8.42
C SER A 280 11.13 -7.57 -9.49
N LEU A 281 11.00 -8.88 -9.22
CA LEU A 281 11.30 -9.97 -10.14
C LEU A 281 10.10 -10.36 -11.01
N THR A 282 8.88 -10.25 -10.47
CA THR A 282 7.65 -10.80 -11.07
C THR A 282 6.74 -9.75 -11.71
N GLN A 283 6.96 -8.47 -11.41
CA GLN A 283 6.12 -7.37 -11.88
C GLN A 283 7.01 -6.27 -12.47
N ARG A 284 6.63 -5.74 -13.64
CA ARG A 284 7.06 -4.41 -14.09
C ARG A 284 6.43 -3.35 -13.18
N MET A 285 6.84 -3.31 -11.90
CA MET A 285 6.45 -2.28 -10.95
C MET A 285 6.86 -0.93 -11.54
N VAL A 286 5.87 -0.06 -11.76
CA VAL A 286 5.97 1.18 -12.56
C VAL A 286 7.28 1.89 -12.28
N GLY A 287 8.09 2.11 -13.33
CA GLY A 287 9.32 2.92 -13.39
C GLY A 287 10.50 2.57 -12.46
N TRP A 288 10.30 1.85 -11.36
CA TRP A 288 11.14 2.06 -10.17
C TRP A 288 11.80 0.81 -9.58
N SER A 289 11.61 -0.40 -10.12
CA SER A 289 12.41 -1.56 -9.62
C SER A 289 12.55 -2.83 -10.49
N TYR A 290 11.97 -2.94 -11.69
CA TYR A 290 11.97 -4.21 -12.44
C TYR A 290 13.40 -4.70 -12.75
N LEU A 291 13.69 -5.93 -12.33
CA LEU A 291 15.00 -6.60 -12.50
C LEU A 291 15.02 -7.66 -13.61
N GLY A 292 13.86 -7.93 -14.21
CA GLY A 292 13.72 -8.94 -15.25
C GLY A 292 14.28 -8.53 -16.62
N TRP A 293 13.93 -9.32 -17.61
CA TRP A 293 14.70 -9.49 -18.84
C TRP A 293 14.34 -8.43 -19.90
N LYS A 294 15.26 -8.15 -20.84
CA LYS A 294 14.87 -7.54 -22.12
C LYS A 294 14.19 -8.63 -22.95
N ASP A 295 13.13 -8.29 -23.69
CA ASP A 295 12.42 -9.23 -24.57
C ASP A 295 13.31 -9.75 -25.74
N THR A 296 14.52 -9.19 -25.90
CA THR A 296 15.57 -9.59 -26.84
C THR A 296 16.68 -10.47 -26.23
N ASP A 297 16.60 -10.82 -24.95
CA ASP A 297 17.62 -11.62 -24.26
C ASP A 297 17.57 -13.10 -24.67
N LYS A 298 18.67 -13.59 -25.27
CA LYS A 298 18.85 -15.03 -25.59
C LYS A 298 19.14 -15.91 -24.37
N VAL A 299 19.45 -15.29 -23.23
CA VAL A 299 19.69 -15.89 -21.92
C VAL A 299 19.19 -14.87 -20.90
N ARG A 300 18.33 -15.28 -19.97
CA ARG A 300 17.75 -14.38 -18.94
C ARG A 300 18.87 -13.63 -18.22
N THR A 301 18.92 -12.31 -18.36
CA THR A 301 20.04 -11.49 -17.88
C THR A 301 19.55 -10.39 -16.94
N ILE A 302 19.80 -10.54 -15.63
CA ILE A 302 19.61 -9.47 -14.65
C ILE A 302 20.61 -8.36 -14.97
N ARG A 303 20.14 -7.13 -15.14
CA ARG A 303 21.00 -5.96 -15.32
C ARG A 303 20.94 -5.11 -14.06
N THR A 304 22.09 -4.79 -13.49
CA THR A 304 22.13 -4.08 -12.21
C THR A 304 23.34 -3.16 -12.06
N LYS A 305 23.16 -2.08 -11.29
CA LYS A 305 24.25 -1.23 -10.80
C LYS A 305 24.68 -1.60 -9.37
N TRP A 306 24.23 -2.74 -8.83
CA TRP A 306 24.83 -3.36 -7.65
C TRP A 306 26.25 -3.87 -7.96
N LYS A 307 27.15 -3.89 -6.97
CA LYS A 307 28.48 -4.53 -7.03
C LYS A 307 28.35 -6.02 -6.69
N ARG A 308 29.27 -6.85 -7.17
CA ARG A 308 29.24 -8.33 -6.99
C ARG A 308 29.11 -8.79 -5.54
N GLY A 309 29.76 -8.09 -4.61
CA GLY A 309 29.71 -8.36 -3.16
C GLY A 309 28.61 -7.64 -2.38
N THR A 310 27.74 -6.86 -3.03
CA THR A 310 26.68 -6.12 -2.35
C THR A 310 25.57 -7.06 -1.90
N LYS A 311 25.37 -7.19 -0.58
CA LYS A 311 24.21 -7.86 -0.02
C LYS A 311 23.01 -6.93 -0.02
N VAL A 312 21.97 -7.33 -0.74
CA VAL A 312 20.66 -6.67 -0.75
C VAL A 312 19.76 -7.45 0.21
N ALA A 313 19.14 -6.75 1.14
CA ALA A 313 18.11 -7.32 2.00
C ALA A 313 16.76 -7.36 1.26
N TRP A 314 16.08 -8.51 1.30
CA TRP A 314 14.86 -8.80 0.56
C TRP A 314 13.67 -9.07 1.46
N VAL A 315 12.45 -8.81 0.99
CA VAL A 315 11.19 -9.18 1.65
C VAL A 315 10.08 -9.40 0.61
N ASP A 316 9.11 -10.26 0.89
CA ASP A 316 7.86 -10.27 0.11
C ASP A 316 7.05 -8.99 0.43
N ALA A 317 6.37 -8.45 -0.57
CA ALA A 317 5.42 -7.37 -0.36
C ALA A 317 4.15 -7.86 0.36
N GLU A 318 3.71 -9.12 0.18
CA GLU A 318 2.57 -9.64 0.96
C GLU A 318 2.92 -9.78 2.46
N ASP A 319 4.18 -10.12 2.78
CA ASP A 319 4.66 -10.31 4.16
C ASP A 319 4.61 -9.06 5.03
N VAL A 320 4.76 -7.86 4.44
CA VAL A 320 4.55 -6.60 5.19
C VAL A 320 3.12 -6.55 5.73
N GLY A 321 2.15 -7.10 4.99
CA GLY A 321 0.78 -7.28 5.43
C GLY A 321 0.62 -8.39 6.47
N VAL A 322 1.33 -9.52 6.34
CA VAL A 322 1.37 -10.59 7.35
C VAL A 322 1.91 -10.09 8.69
N VAL A 323 2.91 -9.20 8.67
CA VAL A 323 3.45 -8.52 9.85
C VAL A 323 2.46 -7.51 10.42
N ALA A 324 1.80 -6.69 9.57
CA ALA A 324 0.76 -5.78 10.03
C ALA A 324 -0.39 -6.52 10.74
N ALA A 325 -0.87 -7.62 10.16
CA ALA A 325 -1.87 -8.50 10.78
C ALA A 325 -1.37 -9.16 12.07
N SER A 326 -0.09 -9.57 12.13
CA SER A 326 0.54 -10.11 13.34
C SER A 326 0.62 -9.09 14.48
N ILE A 327 0.87 -7.81 14.18
CA ILE A 327 0.91 -6.72 15.17
C ILE A 327 -0.48 -6.47 15.74
N ILE A 328 -1.50 -6.40 14.86
CA ILE A 328 -2.91 -6.28 15.27
C ILE A 328 -3.30 -7.42 16.21
N ASP A 329 -2.86 -8.65 15.89
CA ASP A 329 -3.14 -9.84 16.70
C ASP A 329 -2.43 -9.80 18.07
N ASP A 330 -1.12 -9.55 18.09
CA ASP A 330 -0.33 -9.41 19.32
C ASP A 330 -0.92 -8.31 20.23
N GLU A 331 -1.26 -7.13 19.68
CA GLU A 331 -1.72 -5.95 20.44
C GLU A 331 -3.15 -6.05 21.03
N ARG A 332 -3.90 -7.14 20.81
CA ARG A 332 -5.02 -7.46 21.72
C ARG A 332 -4.51 -7.69 23.14
N THR A 333 -3.30 -8.25 23.28
CA THR A 333 -2.64 -8.47 24.57
C THR A 333 -1.87 -7.23 25.05
N GLU A 334 -1.80 -7.07 26.37
CA GLU A 334 -1.02 -6.01 27.02
C GLU A 334 0.50 -6.14 26.76
N SER A 335 0.99 -7.37 26.64
CA SER A 335 2.35 -7.70 26.21
C SER A 335 2.63 -7.26 24.77
N GLY A 336 1.68 -7.46 23.85
CA GLY A 336 1.82 -7.05 22.45
C GLY A 336 1.80 -5.54 22.27
N ARG A 337 0.90 -4.83 22.97
CA ARG A 337 0.94 -3.35 23.01
C ARG A 337 2.31 -2.84 23.44
N LYS A 338 2.88 -3.40 24.51
CA LYS A 338 4.24 -3.06 24.98
C LYS A 338 5.37 -3.45 24.01
N LYS A 339 5.15 -4.39 23.09
CA LYS A 339 6.12 -4.81 22.06
C LYS A 339 6.12 -3.88 20.83
N TRP A 340 4.95 -3.38 20.44
CA TRP A 340 4.72 -2.73 19.14
C TRP A 340 4.43 -1.23 19.20
N ARG A 341 3.98 -0.72 20.35
CA ARG A 341 3.59 0.68 20.52
C ARG A 341 4.76 1.64 20.29
N ASN A 342 4.53 2.58 19.38
CA ASN A 342 5.41 3.70 19.05
C ASN A 342 6.80 3.23 18.60
N LYS A 343 6.83 2.19 17.75
CA LYS A 343 8.04 1.47 17.34
C LYS A 343 8.25 1.45 15.82
N GLY A 344 9.51 1.52 15.39
CA GLY A 344 9.95 1.17 14.04
C GLY A 344 10.28 -0.32 13.93
N VAL A 345 9.86 -0.95 12.84
CA VAL A 345 9.95 -2.39 12.58
C VAL A 345 10.58 -2.59 11.20
N ASP A 346 11.89 -2.81 11.22
CA ASP A 346 12.69 -3.11 10.02
C ASP A 346 12.40 -4.55 9.56
N LEU A 347 12.20 -4.75 8.26
CA LEU A 347 11.71 -6.01 7.69
C LEU A 347 12.51 -6.49 6.46
N ALA A 348 13.29 -7.55 6.66
CA ALA A 348 13.82 -8.42 5.63
C ALA A 348 13.81 -9.90 6.05
N VAL A 349 13.72 -10.83 5.09
CA VAL A 349 13.84 -12.28 5.32
C VAL A 349 15.27 -12.77 5.12
N GLU A 350 15.97 -12.29 4.09
CA GLU A 350 17.34 -12.69 3.75
C GLU A 350 18.13 -11.52 3.17
N ALA A 351 19.46 -11.55 3.34
CA ALA A 351 20.39 -10.57 2.75
C ALA A 351 21.43 -11.27 1.88
N ILE A 352 21.21 -11.23 0.56
CA ILE A 352 21.98 -11.96 -0.46
C ILE A 352 22.44 -11.05 -1.59
N THR A 353 23.51 -11.46 -2.26
CA THR A 353 23.96 -10.81 -3.49
C THR A 353 23.03 -11.14 -4.66
N VAL A 354 23.05 -10.28 -5.68
CA VAL A 354 22.36 -10.53 -6.95
C VAL A 354 22.89 -11.77 -7.69
N GLY A 355 24.14 -12.18 -7.43
CA GLY A 355 24.71 -13.43 -7.95
C GLY A 355 24.08 -14.67 -7.30
N GLU A 356 23.98 -14.69 -5.98
CA GLU A 356 23.29 -15.75 -5.23
C GLU A 356 21.79 -15.81 -5.60
N LEU A 357 21.15 -14.65 -5.81
CA LEU A 357 19.77 -14.56 -6.29
C LEU A 357 19.62 -15.18 -7.70
N ALA A 358 20.50 -14.84 -8.64
CA ALA A 358 20.48 -15.44 -9.98
C ALA A 358 20.71 -16.95 -9.95
N GLU A 359 21.59 -17.45 -9.08
CA GLU A 359 21.80 -18.89 -8.90
C GLU A 359 20.54 -19.61 -8.38
N ARG A 360 19.81 -19.01 -7.42
CA ARG A 360 18.52 -19.53 -6.95
C ARG A 360 17.45 -19.49 -8.04
N MET A 361 17.34 -18.36 -8.77
CA MET A 361 16.42 -18.23 -9.90
C MET A 361 16.67 -19.28 -10.99
N GLY A 362 17.94 -19.52 -11.35
CA GLY A 362 18.30 -20.53 -12.35
C GLY A 362 17.92 -21.96 -11.94
N LYS A 363 17.99 -22.30 -10.64
CA LYS A 363 17.56 -23.60 -10.11
C LYS A 363 16.04 -23.80 -10.23
N VAL A 364 15.25 -22.78 -9.88
CA VAL A 364 13.78 -22.82 -9.95
C VAL A 364 13.27 -22.82 -11.39
N LEU A 365 13.86 -21.99 -12.26
CA LEU A 365 13.48 -21.91 -13.67
C LEU A 365 13.96 -23.14 -14.46
N GLY A 366 15.12 -23.71 -14.11
CA GLY A 366 15.75 -24.83 -14.82
C GLY A 366 16.65 -24.42 -15.98
N GLU A 367 17.07 -23.16 -16.03
CA GLU A 367 17.88 -22.57 -17.11
C GLU A 367 18.91 -21.54 -16.58
N GLU A 368 19.83 -21.07 -17.43
CA GLU A 368 20.83 -20.08 -17.01
C GLU A 368 20.19 -18.70 -16.78
N VAL A 369 20.28 -18.21 -15.54
CA VAL A 369 20.08 -16.79 -15.22
C VAL A 369 21.45 -16.14 -15.03
N ARG A 370 21.77 -15.21 -15.92
CA ARG A 370 23.01 -14.43 -15.92
C ARG A 370 22.80 -13.13 -15.15
N VAL A 371 23.87 -12.61 -14.56
CA VAL A 371 23.91 -11.21 -14.09
C VAL A 371 24.92 -10.44 -14.93
N ARG A 372 24.52 -9.23 -15.37
CA ARG A 372 25.44 -8.20 -15.87
C ARG A 372 25.51 -7.05 -14.88
N TYR A 373 26.73 -6.75 -14.48
CA TYR A 373 27.06 -5.73 -13.50
C TYR A 373 27.51 -4.43 -14.18
N ALA A 374 27.48 -3.30 -13.46
CA ALA A 374 27.88 -2.00 -14.02
C ALA A 374 29.37 -1.86 -14.37
N ASP A 375 30.22 -2.76 -13.87
CA ASP A 375 31.64 -2.84 -14.19
C ASP A 375 31.94 -3.65 -15.48
N GLU A 376 30.93 -4.26 -16.09
CA GLU A 376 31.05 -4.97 -17.37
C GLU A 376 30.81 -4.02 -18.56
N PRO A 377 31.58 -4.12 -19.66
CA PRO A 377 31.38 -3.30 -20.85
C PRO A 377 29.94 -3.32 -21.35
N SER A 378 29.35 -2.13 -21.51
CA SER A 378 27.93 -1.97 -21.79
C SER A 378 27.55 -2.48 -23.18
N THR A 379 26.61 -3.44 -23.21
CA THR A 379 25.63 -3.55 -24.31
C THR A 379 24.26 -3.09 -23.83
N TRP A 380 24.25 -2.07 -22.97
CA TRP A 380 23.27 -1.00 -23.12
C TRP A 380 23.61 -0.34 -24.45
N ASP A 381 22.61 -0.22 -25.31
CA ASP A 381 22.83 0.01 -26.74
C ASP A 381 23.41 1.41 -26.99
N ALA A 382 24.19 1.57 -28.06
CA ALA A 382 24.99 2.79 -28.30
C ALA A 382 24.15 4.07 -28.54
N ASP A 383 22.83 3.91 -28.63
CA ASP A 383 21.84 4.97 -28.76
C ASP A 383 21.42 5.58 -27.40
N GLU A 384 21.85 5.02 -26.26
CA GLU A 384 21.80 5.72 -24.97
C GLU A 384 22.92 6.79 -24.90
N GLU A 385 22.67 7.96 -25.49
CA GLU A 385 23.64 9.07 -25.51
C GLU A 385 24.21 9.36 -24.10
N PRO A 386 25.54 9.43 -23.95
CA PRO A 386 26.14 9.98 -22.75
C PRO A 386 25.85 11.47 -22.63
N ASP A 387 25.44 11.91 -21.44
CA ASP A 387 25.53 13.31 -21.05
C ASP A 387 26.99 13.75 -21.18
N TRP A 388 27.25 14.62 -22.16
CA TRP A 388 28.59 15.04 -22.55
C TRP A 388 29.25 15.99 -21.53
N GLU A 389 28.48 16.58 -20.60
CA GLU A 389 29.03 17.37 -19.48
C GLU A 389 29.48 16.49 -18.31
N THR A 390 28.84 15.32 -18.08
CA THR A 390 29.09 14.48 -16.89
C THR A 390 29.64 13.08 -17.16
N GLY A 391 29.64 12.61 -18.42
CA GLY A 391 30.11 11.27 -18.81
C GLY A 391 29.20 10.12 -18.37
N ARG A 392 27.92 10.40 -18.09
CA ARG A 392 26.91 9.43 -17.59
C ARG A 392 25.95 9.03 -18.70
N THR A 393 25.51 7.78 -18.76
CA THR A 393 24.43 7.38 -19.69
C THR A 393 23.06 7.87 -19.21
N VAL A 394 22.06 7.91 -20.10
CA VAL A 394 20.66 8.13 -19.70
C VAL A 394 20.21 7.09 -18.65
N SER A 395 20.63 5.82 -18.78
CA SER A 395 20.38 4.79 -17.74
C SER A 395 21.08 5.06 -16.40
N ASP A 396 22.13 5.88 -16.33
CA ASP A 396 22.73 6.34 -15.07
C ASP A 396 21.95 7.49 -14.41
N MET A 397 20.96 8.09 -15.08
CA MET A 397 19.99 9.00 -14.46
C MET A 397 18.69 8.30 -14.03
N TYR A 398 18.51 7.03 -14.41
CA TYR A 398 17.29 6.29 -14.09
C TYR A 398 17.21 5.99 -12.57
N PRO A 399 16.07 6.22 -11.88
CA PRO A 399 16.02 6.12 -10.42
C PRO A 399 16.37 4.74 -9.85
N VAL A 400 16.13 3.67 -10.61
CA VAL A 400 16.53 2.30 -10.23
C VAL A 400 18.06 2.17 -10.17
N ALA A 401 18.77 2.68 -11.18
CA ALA A 401 20.22 2.70 -11.24
C ALA A 401 20.85 3.59 -10.16
N ILE A 402 20.15 4.66 -9.78
CA ILE A 402 20.52 5.51 -8.63
C ILE A 402 20.36 4.75 -7.31
N SER A 403 19.20 4.16 -7.06
CA SER A 403 18.89 3.38 -5.85
C SER A 403 19.83 2.17 -5.68
N GLN A 404 20.09 1.42 -6.75
CA GLN A 404 21.03 0.30 -6.76
C GLN A 404 22.48 0.74 -6.46
N ARG A 405 22.90 1.93 -6.93
CA ARG A 405 24.25 2.45 -6.61
C ARG A 405 24.37 2.83 -5.14
N TRP A 406 23.37 3.51 -4.57
CA TRP A 406 23.31 3.82 -3.13
C TRP A 406 23.35 2.55 -2.26
N ALA A 407 22.62 1.50 -2.64
CA ALA A 407 22.61 0.23 -1.92
C ALA A 407 23.97 -0.50 -1.89
N ASN A 408 24.98 -0.04 -2.64
CA ASN A 408 26.37 -0.52 -2.54
C ASN A 408 27.20 0.15 -1.42
N GLU A 409 26.63 1.15 -0.74
CA GLU A 409 27.35 2.05 0.17
C GLU A 409 26.69 2.11 1.56
N PHE A 410 25.51 1.50 1.71
CA PHE A 410 24.80 1.32 2.97
C PHE A 410 24.39 -0.16 3.11
N ASP A 411 24.90 -0.85 4.13
CA ASP A 411 24.57 -2.25 4.38
C ASP A 411 23.09 -2.35 4.82
N SER A 412 22.31 -3.14 4.08
CA SER A 412 20.89 -3.36 4.34
C SER A 412 20.62 -4.61 5.20
N SER A 413 21.64 -5.43 5.48
CA SER A 413 21.47 -6.75 6.12
C SER A 413 20.91 -6.69 7.55
N TYR A 414 21.10 -5.57 8.27
CA TYR A 414 20.51 -5.34 9.59
C TYR A 414 18.97 -5.43 9.60
N GLY A 415 18.31 -5.26 8.45
CA GLY A 415 16.87 -5.49 8.32
C GLY A 415 16.46 -6.94 8.60
N VAL A 416 17.36 -7.91 8.39
CA VAL A 416 17.14 -9.33 8.73
C VAL A 416 17.28 -9.54 10.23
N ASP A 417 18.26 -8.91 10.87
CA ASP A 417 18.42 -8.96 12.32
C ASP A 417 17.23 -8.28 13.03
N GLY A 418 16.71 -7.17 12.51
CA GLY A 418 15.48 -6.52 12.99
C GLY A 418 14.27 -7.46 12.96
N THR A 419 14.01 -8.14 11.84
CA THR A 419 12.97 -9.18 11.72
C THR A 419 13.15 -10.29 12.77
N LYS A 420 14.40 -10.73 12.96
CA LYS A 420 14.78 -11.84 13.83
C LYS A 420 14.64 -11.52 15.31
N GLU A 421 15.10 -10.34 15.77
CA GLU A 421 14.91 -9.86 17.14
C GLU A 421 13.43 -9.74 17.54
N LEU A 422 12.56 -9.45 16.57
CA LEU A 422 11.12 -9.34 16.77
C LEU A 422 10.37 -10.69 16.79
N GLY A 423 11.06 -11.80 16.47
CA GLY A 423 10.45 -13.14 16.34
C GLY A 423 9.51 -13.23 15.14
N LEU A 424 9.83 -12.56 14.03
CA LEU A 424 9.04 -12.55 12.80
C LEU A 424 9.62 -13.44 11.70
N LEU A 425 10.90 -13.82 11.78
CA LEU A 425 11.63 -14.41 10.64
C LEU A 425 10.99 -15.70 10.12
N ASP A 426 10.63 -16.62 11.02
CA ASP A 426 9.99 -17.90 10.71
C ASP A 426 8.51 -17.76 10.27
N LYS A 427 8.01 -16.53 10.08
CA LYS A 427 6.69 -16.22 9.54
C LYS A 427 6.74 -15.61 8.14
N LEU A 428 7.93 -15.27 7.64
CA LEU A 428 8.10 -14.61 6.34
C LEU A 428 8.46 -15.64 5.27
N VAL A 429 8.06 -15.38 4.02
CA VAL A 429 8.36 -16.20 2.86
C VAL A 429 9.83 -16.02 2.48
N THR A 430 10.60 -17.11 2.48
CA THR A 430 12.02 -17.08 2.06
C THR A 430 12.18 -16.73 0.59
N VAL A 431 13.40 -16.39 0.16
CA VAL A 431 13.65 -16.05 -1.25
C VAL A 431 13.32 -17.25 -2.15
N ASP A 432 13.70 -18.47 -1.76
CA ASP A 432 13.43 -19.67 -2.57
C ASP A 432 11.93 -20.02 -2.62
N GLU A 433 11.20 -19.90 -1.51
CA GLU A 433 9.73 -20.09 -1.51
C GLU A 433 9.02 -19.04 -2.37
N PHE A 434 9.49 -17.79 -2.37
CA PHE A 434 8.94 -16.77 -3.27
C PHE A 434 9.22 -17.12 -4.73
N LEU A 435 10.45 -17.54 -5.06
CA LEU A 435 10.81 -17.90 -6.43
C LEU A 435 9.96 -19.07 -6.95
N GLU A 436 9.83 -20.15 -6.17
CA GLU A 436 9.02 -21.32 -6.53
C GLU A 436 7.53 -20.94 -6.68
N ARG A 437 6.96 -20.23 -5.70
CA ARG A 437 5.55 -19.80 -5.70
C ARG A 437 5.19 -18.90 -6.88
N ASN A 438 6.16 -18.16 -7.42
CA ASN A 438 5.95 -17.21 -8.53
C ASN A 438 6.63 -17.65 -9.84
N ARG A 439 7.06 -18.91 -9.98
CA ARG A 439 7.87 -19.41 -11.11
C ARG A 439 7.37 -18.98 -12.49
N GLU A 440 6.06 -19.06 -12.74
CA GLU A 440 5.43 -18.71 -14.03
C GLU A 440 5.23 -17.19 -14.26
N LEU A 441 5.65 -16.35 -13.32
CA LEU A 441 5.64 -14.88 -13.41
C LEU A 441 7.06 -14.27 -13.54
N ILE A 442 8.10 -15.12 -13.57
CA ILE A 442 9.52 -14.75 -13.62
C ILE A 442 10.08 -15.04 -15.00
#